data_AF-A0A210RY90-F1
#
_entry.id   AF-A0A210RY90-F1
#
_cell.length_a   1.000
_cell.length_b   1.000
_cell.length_c   1.000
_cell.angle_alpha   90.00
_cell.angle_beta   90.00
_cell.angle_gamma   90.00
#
_symmetry.space_group_name_H-M   'P 1'
#
loop_
_entity.id
_entity.type
_entity.pdbx_description
1 polymer ?
#
loop_
_entity_poly.entity_id
_entity_poly.type
_entity_poly.pdbx_seq_one_letter_code
_entity_poly.pdbx_strand_id
1 'polypeptide(L)'
;MPKESQEELGPDGLPGHDYFLDAVKHIDEAVSNKSIASSAAKGIVFSLVETLGAMVGDPDLPAHLKSGYMGALDLAVELEAKLAKIR
;
A
#
# COMPACT_ATOMS: atom_id res chain seq x y z
N MET A 1 4.76 -25.32 0.59
CA MET A 1 4.82 -24.08 -0.22
C MET A 1 3.71 -23.19 0.30
N PRO A 2 3.97 -21.96 0.78
CA PRO A 2 2.88 -21.04 0.99
C PRO A 2 2.28 -20.74 -0.39
N LYS A 3 0.95 -20.82 -0.52
CA LYS A 3 0.28 -20.37 -1.73
C LYS A 3 0.46 -18.86 -1.77
N GLU A 4 1.31 -18.34 -2.66
CA GLU A 4 1.16 -16.96 -3.12
C GLU A 4 -0.27 -16.85 -3.63
N SER A 5 -1.08 -16.04 -2.97
CA SER A 5 -2.40 -15.66 -3.46
C SER A 5 -2.18 -14.81 -4.70
N GLN A 6 -2.06 -15.47 -5.86
CA GLN A 6 -2.16 -14.81 -7.15
C GLN A 6 -3.60 -14.27 -7.27
N GLU A 7 -3.80 -13.02 -6.89
CA GLU A 7 -5.00 -12.29 -7.28
C GLU A 7 -5.03 -12.21 -8.80
N GLU A 8 -6.13 -12.69 -9.38
CA GLU A 8 -6.33 -12.61 -10.82
C GLU A 8 -6.40 -11.14 -11.22
N LEU A 9 -5.60 -10.77 -12.23
CA LEU A 9 -5.65 -9.43 -12.82
C LEU A 9 -7.06 -9.17 -13.36
N GLY A 10 -7.50 -7.93 -13.27
CA GLY A 10 -8.74 -7.46 -13.88
C GLY A 10 -8.74 -7.66 -15.41
N PRO A 11 -9.91 -7.48 -16.06
CA PRO A 11 -10.06 -7.66 -17.50
C PRO A 11 -9.20 -6.71 -18.35
N ASP A 12 -8.64 -5.66 -17.74
CA ASP A 12 -7.69 -4.71 -18.32
C ASP A 12 -6.21 -5.11 -18.12
N GLY A 13 -5.95 -6.25 -17.47
CA GLY A 13 -4.60 -6.71 -17.14
C GLY A 13 -3.94 -5.94 -16.00
N LEU A 14 -4.69 -5.10 -15.28
CA LEU A 14 -4.23 -4.43 -14.07
C LEU A 14 -4.74 -5.18 -12.84
N PRO A 15 -4.02 -5.18 -11.71
CA PRO A 15 -4.59 -5.65 -10.46
C PRO A 15 -5.84 -4.81 -10.14
N GLY A 16 -6.84 -5.43 -9.50
CA GLY A 16 -8.09 -4.73 -9.12
C GLY A 16 -7.81 -3.48 -8.29
N HIS A 17 -8.78 -2.56 -8.15
CA HIS A 17 -8.59 -1.23 -7.54
C HIS A 17 -7.96 -1.21 -6.14
N ASP A 18 -7.92 -2.35 -5.45
CA ASP A 18 -7.36 -2.52 -4.12
C ASP A 18 -5.83 -2.76 -4.09
N TYR A 19 -5.13 -2.69 -5.23
CA TYR A 19 -3.68 -2.95 -5.30
C TYR A 19 -2.82 -2.13 -4.32
N PHE A 20 -3.21 -0.89 -4.00
CA PHE A 20 -2.50 -0.10 -2.99
C PHE A 20 -2.71 -0.65 -1.57
N LEU A 21 -3.93 -1.08 -1.27
CA LEU A 21 -4.26 -1.72 0.00
C LEU A 21 -3.45 -3.01 0.17
N ASP A 22 -3.38 -3.82 -0.87
CA ASP A 22 -2.64 -5.09 -0.82
C ASP A 22 -1.13 -4.86 -0.80
N ALA A 23 -0.62 -3.83 -1.49
CA ALA A 23 0.77 -3.42 -1.35
C ALA A 23 1.14 -3.07 0.10
N VAL A 24 0.31 -2.30 0.80
CA VAL A 24 0.54 -1.96 2.22
C VAL A 24 0.56 -3.22 3.09
N LYS A 25 -0.40 -4.14 2.90
CA LYS A 25 -0.44 -5.42 3.63
C LYS A 25 0.81 -6.26 3.36
N HIS A 26 1.21 -6.42 2.10
CA HIS A 26 2.39 -7.20 1.73
C HIS A 26 3.68 -6.64 2.33
N ILE A 27 3.81 -5.31 2.42
CA ILE A 27 4.97 -4.70 3.08
C ILE A 27 4.94 -5.00 4.59
N ASP A 28 3.78 -4.89 5.24
CA ASP A 28 3.66 -5.21 6.67
C ASP A 28 4.00 -6.68 6.97
N GLU A 29 3.51 -7.60 6.14
CA GLU A 29 3.85 -9.02 6.21
C GLU A 29 5.34 -9.26 5.97
N ALA A 30 5.93 -8.63 4.96
CA ALA A 30 7.35 -8.77 4.64
C ALA A 30 8.24 -8.29 5.78
N VAL A 31 7.88 -7.17 6.42
CA VAL A 31 8.58 -6.65 7.60
C VAL A 31 8.44 -7.61 8.78
N SER A 32 7.22 -8.10 9.03
CA SER A 32 6.94 -9.05 10.11
C SER A 32 7.71 -10.36 9.95
N ASN A 33 7.84 -10.84 8.71
CA ASN A 33 8.58 -12.04 8.34
C ASN A 33 10.08 -11.82 8.17
N LYS A 34 10.58 -10.59 8.33
CA LYS A 34 11.98 -10.20 8.10
C LYS A 34 12.48 -10.54 6.69
N SER A 35 11.59 -10.60 5.70
CA SER A 35 11.93 -10.84 4.29
C SER A 35 12.30 -9.56 3.55
N ILE A 36 12.10 -8.39 4.16
CA ILE A 36 12.57 -7.08 3.70
C ILE A 36 13.36 -6.37 4.80
N ALA A 37 14.39 -5.63 4.41
CA ALA A 37 15.11 -4.75 5.31
C ALA A 37 14.22 -3.58 5.76
N SER A 38 14.24 -3.23 7.04
CA SER A 38 13.38 -2.16 7.59
C SER A 38 13.63 -0.79 6.93
N SER A 39 14.86 -0.50 6.48
CA SER A 39 15.16 0.73 5.74
C SER A 39 14.49 0.77 4.36
N ALA A 40 14.49 -0.36 3.64
CA ALA A 40 13.81 -0.48 2.36
C ALA A 40 12.30 -0.36 2.53
N ALA A 41 11.72 -1.04 3.52
CA ALA A 41 10.30 -0.93 3.84
C ALA A 41 9.89 0.51 4.13
N LYS A 42 10.67 1.26 4.93
CA LYS A 42 10.43 2.69 5.21
C LYS A 42 10.37 3.52 3.92
N GLY A 43 11.33 3.33 3.01
CA GLY A 43 11.35 4.08 1.73
C GLY A 43 10.17 3.75 0.82
N ILE A 44 9.74 2.49 0.77
CA ILE A 44 8.59 2.07 -0.04
C ILE A 44 7.30 2.64 0.55
N VAL A 45 7.11 2.53 1.87
CA VAL A 45 5.90 3.05 2.53
C VAL A 45 5.81 4.58 2.39
N PHE A 46 6.91 5.30 2.56
CA PHE A 46 6.96 6.75 2.30
C PHE A 46 6.50 7.08 0.87
N SER A 47 7.00 6.35 -0.12
CA SER A 47 6.61 6.53 -1.53
C SER A 47 5.11 6.26 -1.74
N LEU A 48 4.53 5.28 -1.06
CA LEU A 48 3.10 4.99 -1.11
C LEU A 48 2.27 6.12 -0.49
N VAL A 49 2.66 6.63 0.68
CA VAL A 49 1.99 7.75 1.34
C VAL A 49 1.97 8.99 0.44
N GLU A 50 3.11 9.36 -0.14
CA GLU A 50 3.20 10.51 -1.06
C GLU A 50 2.34 10.31 -2.32
N THR A 51 2.39 9.12 -2.92
CA THR A 51 1.62 8.82 -4.14
C THR A 51 0.12 8.86 -3.86
N LEU A 52 -0.34 8.20 -2.80
CA LEU A 52 -1.75 8.19 -2.40
C LEU A 52 -2.22 9.58 -1.98
N GLY A 53 -1.39 10.34 -1.26
CA GLY A 53 -1.65 11.72 -0.90
C GLY A 53 -1.87 12.61 -2.12
N ALA A 54 -1.03 12.47 -3.15
CA ALA A 54 -1.18 13.19 -4.41
C ALA A 54 -2.50 12.82 -5.13
N MET A 55 -2.85 11.53 -5.19
CA MET A 55 -4.10 11.09 -5.82
C MET A 55 -5.33 11.59 -5.06
N VAL A 56 -5.36 11.47 -3.73
CA VAL A 56 -6.48 11.96 -2.89
C VAL A 56 -6.60 13.49 -2.94
N GLY A 57 -5.48 14.19 -3.12
CA GLY A 57 -5.43 15.63 -3.30
C GLY A 57 -5.99 16.14 -4.63
N ASP A 58 -6.15 15.27 -5.64
CA ASP A 58 -6.72 15.64 -6.93
C ASP A 58 -8.22 16.00 -6.78
N PRO A 59 -8.63 17.23 -7.12
CA PRO A 59 -10.04 17.65 -7.06
C PRO A 59 -10.91 16.94 -8.10
N ASP A 60 -10.33 16.43 -9.18
CA ASP A 60 -11.05 15.78 -10.29
C ASP A 60 -11.23 14.26 -10.07
N LEU A 61 -10.66 13.71 -8.99
CA LEU A 61 -10.74 12.29 -8.68
C LEU A 61 -12.20 11.85 -8.37
N PRO A 62 -12.74 10.83 -9.06
CA PRO A 62 -14.08 10.31 -8.79
C PRO A 62 -14.26 9.87 -7.33
N ALA A 63 -15.40 10.22 -6.72
CA ALA A 63 -15.64 10.01 -5.29
C ALA A 63 -15.45 8.55 -4.82
N HIS A 64 -15.85 7.58 -5.65
CA HIS A 64 -15.72 6.15 -5.34
C HIS A 64 -14.26 5.66 -5.35
N LEU A 65 -13.40 6.25 -6.20
CA LEU A 65 -11.95 5.99 -6.18
C LEU A 65 -11.29 6.72 -5.00
N LYS A 66 -11.73 7.95 -4.74
CA LYS A 66 -11.22 8.77 -3.63
C LYS A 66 -11.39 8.09 -2.28
N SER A 67 -12.56 7.51 -1.99
CA SER A 67 -12.77 6.77 -0.75
C SER A 67 -11.85 5.55 -0.62
N GLY A 68 -11.59 4.83 -1.71
CA GLY A 68 -10.66 3.69 -1.71
C GLY A 68 -9.23 4.11 -1.43
N TYR A 69 -8.74 5.13 -2.14
CA TYR A 69 -7.38 5.66 -1.94
C TYR A 69 -7.19 6.31 -0.57
N MET A 70 -8.22 6.93 0.01
CA MET A 70 -8.16 7.42 1.38
C MET A 70 -7.99 6.27 2.39
N GLY A 71 -8.73 5.17 2.23
CA GLY A 71 -8.56 3.99 3.09
C GLY A 71 -7.17 3.36 2.97
N ALA A 72 -6.62 3.30 1.75
CA ALA A 72 -5.25 2.84 1.53
C ALA A 72 -4.20 3.80 2.13
N LEU A 73 -4.44 5.12 2.01
CA LEU A 73 -3.57 6.16 2.57
C LEU A 73 -3.51 6.07 4.10
N ASP A 74 -4.66 5.93 4.76
CA ASP A 74 -4.74 5.79 6.21
C ASP A 74 -3.89 4.61 6.70
N LEU A 75 -4.01 3.45 6.04
CA LEU A 75 -3.22 2.26 6.39
C LEU A 75 -1.72 2.44 6.08
N ALA A 76 -1.37 3.11 4.98
CA ALA A 76 0.02 3.41 4.66
C ALA A 76 0.67 4.31 5.73
N VAL A 77 -0.04 5.33 6.20
CA VAL A 77 0.40 6.22 7.28
C VAL A 77 0.54 5.47 8.62
N GLU A 78 -0.42 4.59 8.94
CA GLU A 78 -0.31 3.72 10.12
C GLU A 78 0.93 2.83 10.07
N LEU A 79 1.18 2.21 8.91
CA LEU A 79 2.36 1.38 8.71
C LEU A 79 3.65 2.22 8.79
N GLU A 80 3.69 3.41 8.21
CA GLU A 80 4.83 4.32 8.32
C GLU A 80 5.17 4.62 9.79
N ALA A 81 4.15 4.97 10.58
CA ALA A 81 4.29 5.24 12.01
C ALA A 81 4.75 4.00 12.79
N LYS A 82 4.32 2.80 12.40
CA LYS A 82 4.80 1.52 12.95
C LYS A 82 6.29 1.32 12.63
N LEU A 83 6.70 1.50 11.37
CA LEU A 83 8.07 1.32 10.93
C LEU A 83 9.03 2.35 11.56
N ALA A 84 8.58 3.59 11.77
CA ALA A 84 9.39 4.62 12.43
C ALA A 84 9.86 4.21 13.84
N LYS A 85 9.11 3.32 14.52
CA LYS A 85 9.46 2.79 15.85
C LYS A 85 10.47 1.64 15.81
N ILE A 86 10.69 1.04 14.62
CA ILE A 86 11.66 -0.03 14.42
C ILE A 86 13.05 0.59 14.27
N ARG A 87 13.95 0.24 15.21
CA ARG A 87 15.36 0.67 15.25
C ARG A 87 16.21 -0.13 14.27
#